data_AF-A0A3N0Z132-F1
#
_entry.id   AF-A0A3N0Z132-F1
#
_cell.length_a   1.000
_cell.length_b   1.000
_cell.length_c   1.000
_cell.angle_alpha   90.00
_cell.angle_beta   90.00
_cell.angle_gamma   90.00
#
_symmetry.space_group_name_H-M   'P 1'
#
loop_
_entity.id
_entity.type
_entity.pdbx_description
1 polymer ?
#
loop_
_entity_poly.entity_id
_entity_poly.type
_entity_poly.pdbx_seq_one_letter_code
_entity_poly.pdbx_strand_id
1 'polypeptide(L)'
;MRHNKSAHKRKPSTPRRRSPPAPPLTARTRRTSGPSEASPRKKHRFRPGTRALMEIRKYQKSTDLLLRKAPFSRLVREVCQTFSREHMMWQGYALMALQEVGSRILLPGFRH
;
A
#
# COMPACT_ATOMS: atom_id res chain seq x y z
N MET A 1 24.13 -64.46 53.74
CA MET A 1 23.34 -63.80 54.81
C MET A 1 22.76 -62.49 54.28
N ARG A 2 21.44 -62.31 54.44
CA ARG A 2 20.66 -61.07 54.69
C ARG A 2 20.88 -59.80 53.82
N HIS A 3 19.85 -59.53 53.01
CA HIS A 3 19.04 -58.30 52.86
C HIS A 3 19.64 -56.91 52.50
N ASN A 4 19.26 -56.46 51.29
CA ASN A 4 18.36 -55.34 50.95
C ASN A 4 18.47 -53.96 51.66
N LYS A 5 18.64 -52.91 50.82
CA LYS A 5 17.87 -51.63 50.70
C LYS A 5 18.80 -50.59 50.05
N SER A 6 18.43 -49.64 49.19
CA SER A 6 17.24 -49.28 48.42
C SER A 6 17.71 -48.11 47.54
N ALA A 7 17.44 -48.10 46.24
CA ALA A 7 17.53 -46.86 45.45
C ALA A 7 16.37 -46.82 44.46
N HIS A 8 15.62 -45.72 44.53
CA HIS A 8 14.29 -45.52 44.00
C HIS A 8 14.22 -45.53 42.46
N LYS A 9 13.44 -46.43 41.87
CA LYS A 9 12.98 -46.37 40.48
C LYS A 9 11.59 -45.72 40.45
N ARG A 10 11.50 -44.45 40.04
CA ARG A 10 10.23 -43.69 39.95
C ARG A 10 9.39 -44.26 38.80
N LYS A 11 8.14 -44.66 39.10
CA LYS A 11 7.11 -45.08 38.15
C LYS A 11 6.49 -43.85 37.44
N PRO A 12 6.05 -43.95 36.19
CA PRO A 12 5.43 -42.82 35.47
C PRO A 12 3.96 -42.66 35.89
N SER A 13 3.56 -41.45 36.28
CA SER A 13 2.16 -41.08 36.54
C SER A 13 1.55 -40.41 35.29
N THR A 14 0.44 -40.96 34.83
CA THR A 14 -0.37 -40.55 33.66
C THR A 14 -0.95 -39.13 33.78
N PRO A 15 -1.27 -38.46 32.66
CA PRO A 15 -1.73 -37.08 32.67
C PRO A 15 -3.23 -37.00 33.02
N ARG A 16 -3.55 -36.38 34.17
CA ARG A 16 -4.95 -36.13 34.57
C ARG A 16 -5.48 -34.87 33.88
N ARG A 17 -6.30 -35.09 32.86
CA ARG A 17 -7.16 -34.13 32.15
C ARG A 17 -7.93 -33.25 33.17
N ARG A 18 -7.68 -31.94 33.17
CA ARG A 18 -8.47 -30.98 33.96
C ARG A 18 -9.76 -30.66 33.19
N SER A 19 -10.91 -31.00 33.77
CA SER A 19 -12.24 -30.60 33.30
C SER A 19 -12.45 -29.08 33.55
N PRO A 20 -13.22 -28.37 32.71
CA PRO A 20 -13.42 -26.93 32.84
C PRO A 20 -14.49 -26.61 33.91
N PRO A 21 -14.38 -25.48 34.65
CA PRO A 21 -15.45 -25.01 35.52
C PRO A 21 -16.52 -24.26 34.71
N ALA A 22 -17.79 -24.57 34.97
CA ALA A 22 -18.98 -23.93 34.40
C ALA A 22 -19.22 -22.50 34.98
N PRO A 23 -20.00 -21.61 34.32
CA PRO A 23 -19.99 -20.17 34.57
C PRO A 23 -20.99 -19.74 35.64
N PRO A 24 -20.77 -18.62 36.36
CA PRO A 24 -21.84 -17.91 37.01
C PRO A 24 -22.51 -16.93 36.02
N LEU A 25 -23.79 -17.15 35.75
CA LEU A 25 -24.69 -16.16 35.20
C LEU A 25 -25.07 -15.18 36.33
N THR A 26 -24.84 -13.88 36.15
CA THR A 26 -25.76 -12.77 36.50
C THR A 26 -25.04 -11.41 36.49
N ALA A 27 -25.82 -10.37 36.19
CA ALA A 27 -25.49 -8.95 36.16
C ALA A 27 -24.65 -8.43 34.98
N ARG A 28 -25.37 -8.20 33.88
CA ARG A 28 -25.03 -7.31 32.77
C ARG A 28 -24.79 -5.88 33.30
N THR A 29 -23.57 -5.53 33.68
CA THR A 29 -23.13 -4.13 33.62
C THR A 29 -22.61 -3.87 32.22
N ARG A 30 -23.45 -3.22 31.42
CA ARG A 30 -23.09 -2.65 30.13
C ARG A 30 -21.98 -1.63 30.38
N ARG A 31 -20.71 -2.03 30.31
CA ARG A 31 -19.60 -1.10 30.18
C ARG A 31 -19.87 -0.33 28.89
N THR A 32 -20.43 0.87 29.03
CA THR A 32 -20.43 1.85 27.97
C THR A 32 -18.96 2.10 27.66
N SER A 33 -18.47 1.46 26.60
CA SER A 33 -17.30 1.94 25.88
C SER A 33 -17.69 3.33 25.39
N GLY A 34 -17.41 4.35 26.20
CA GLY A 34 -17.28 5.70 25.67
C GLY A 34 -16.29 5.66 24.51
N PRO A 35 -16.35 6.61 23.56
CA PRO A 35 -15.35 6.68 22.50
C PRO A 35 -13.99 6.71 23.19
N SER A 36 -13.22 5.63 23.10
CA SER A 36 -11.83 5.66 23.52
C SER A 36 -11.21 6.67 22.58
N GLU A 37 -10.96 7.87 23.09
CA GLU A 37 -10.32 8.94 22.37
C GLU A 37 -8.98 8.40 21.87
N ALA A 38 -9.00 7.91 20.63
CA ALA A 38 -7.90 7.17 20.07
C ALA A 38 -6.79 8.19 19.89
N SER A 39 -5.78 8.09 20.76
CA SER A 39 -4.52 8.83 20.65
C SER A 39 -4.16 8.96 19.16
N PRO A 40 -3.94 10.17 18.63
CA PRO A 40 -3.87 10.40 17.20
C PRO A 40 -2.81 9.47 16.62
N ARG A 41 -3.28 8.49 15.83
CA ARG A 41 -2.40 7.48 15.22
C ARG A 41 -1.34 8.26 14.44
N LYS A 42 -0.07 8.13 14.86
CA LYS A 42 1.05 8.78 14.19
C LYS A 42 0.95 8.48 12.69
N LYS A 43 0.98 9.53 11.86
CA LYS A 43 0.93 9.39 10.39
C LYS A 43 2.05 8.43 9.98
N HIS A 44 1.69 7.29 9.39
CA HIS A 44 2.66 6.31 8.92
C HIS A 44 3.57 6.97 7.87
N ARG A 45 4.87 7.06 8.19
CA ARG A 45 5.87 7.61 7.28
C ARG A 45 6.54 6.47 6.54
N PHE A 46 6.45 6.50 5.22
CA PHE A 46 7.15 5.53 4.37
C PHE A 46 8.65 5.75 4.44
N ARG A 47 9.42 4.66 4.33
CA ARG A 47 10.88 4.73 4.21
C ARG A 47 11.22 5.47 2.90
N PRO A 48 12.34 6.21 2.86
CA PRO A 48 12.82 6.82 1.63
C PRO A 48 12.92 5.76 0.52
N GLY A 49 12.50 6.11 -0.70
CA GLY A 49 12.43 5.18 -1.83
C GLY A 49 11.18 4.31 -1.91
N THR A 50 10.47 4.03 -0.80
CA THR A 50 9.26 3.19 -0.83
C THR A 50 8.14 3.81 -1.67
N ARG A 51 7.90 5.13 -1.55
CA ARG A 51 6.91 5.82 -2.40
C ARG A 51 7.32 5.85 -3.87
N ALA A 52 8.59 6.13 -4.16
CA ALA A 52 9.10 6.14 -5.52
C ALA A 52 8.92 4.78 -6.21
N LEU A 53 9.23 3.67 -5.53
CA LEU A 53 9.02 2.33 -6.07
C LEU A 53 7.55 1.99 -6.29
N MET A 54 6.65 2.44 -5.41
CA MET A 54 5.21 2.27 -5.59
C MET A 54 4.70 3.07 -6.80
N GLU A 55 5.18 4.30 -6.99
CA GLU A 55 4.84 5.14 -8.14
C GLU A 55 5.39 4.56 -9.44
N ILE A 56 6.63 4.08 -9.47
CA ILE A 56 7.22 3.39 -10.63
C ILE A 56 6.37 2.18 -11.03
N ARG A 57 6.00 1.32 -10.08
CA ARG A 57 5.14 0.16 -10.35
C ARG A 57 3.75 0.57 -10.85
N LYS A 58 3.19 1.66 -10.33
CA LYS A 58 1.91 2.20 -10.78
C LYS A 58 1.98 2.68 -12.23
N TYR A 59 2.97 3.53 -12.56
CA TYR A 59 3.14 4.11 -13.90
C TYR A 59 3.66 3.12 -14.95
N GLN A 60 4.28 2.02 -14.53
CA GLN A 60 4.61 0.92 -15.44
C GLN A 60 3.40 0.03 -15.74
N LYS A 61 2.41 -0.01 -14.84
CA LYS A 61 1.21 -0.83 -15.00
C LYS A 61 0.10 -0.10 -15.76
N SER A 62 -0.03 1.22 -15.59
CA SER A 62 -0.97 2.03 -16.35
C SER A 62 -0.29 2.76 -17.50
N THR A 63 -1.03 3.06 -18.56
CA THR A 63 -0.59 3.87 -19.70
C THR A 63 -1.13 5.29 -19.60
N ASP A 64 -1.31 5.79 -18.38
CA ASP A 64 -1.84 7.13 -18.16
C ASP A 64 -0.84 8.18 -18.63
N LEU A 65 -1.37 9.26 -19.21
CA LEU A 65 -0.57 10.41 -19.59
C LEU A 65 0.11 11.02 -18.36
N LEU A 66 1.45 11.02 -18.36
CA LEU A 66 2.28 11.54 -17.27
C LEU A 66 2.20 13.06 -17.14
N LEU A 67 1.91 13.76 -18.24
CA LEU A 67 1.73 15.21 -18.29
C LEU A 67 0.23 15.56 -18.27
N ARG A 68 -0.12 16.66 -17.59
CA ARG A 68 -1.50 17.17 -17.57
C ARG A 68 -1.88 17.68 -18.97
N LYS A 69 -3.11 17.37 -19.41
CA LYS A 69 -3.59 17.70 -20.77
C LYS A 69 -3.65 19.20 -21.07
N ALA A 70 -4.06 20.02 -20.10
CA ALA A 70 -4.25 21.47 -20.29
C ALA A 70 -2.94 22.27 -20.52
N PRO A 71 -1.86 22.10 -19.74
CA PRO A 71 -0.60 22.77 -20.05
C PRO A 71 0.06 22.22 -21.33
N PHE A 72 -0.07 20.93 -21.61
CA PHE A 72 0.46 20.34 -22.85
C PHE A 72 -0.24 20.91 -24.09
N SER A 73 -1.57 21.05 -24.06
CA SER A 73 -2.31 21.64 -25.18
C SER A 73 -1.98 23.12 -25.42
N ARG A 74 -1.69 23.89 -24.36
CA ARG A 74 -1.21 25.28 -24.50
C ARG A 74 0.16 25.33 -25.18
N LEU A 75 1.10 24.49 -24.75
CA LEU A 75 2.43 24.41 -25.32
C LEU A 75 2.39 24.05 -26.82
N VAL A 76 1.57 23.06 -27.20
CA VAL A 76 1.43 22.68 -28.62
C VAL A 76 0.91 23.85 -29.45
N ARG A 77 -0.08 24.59 -28.94
CA ARG A 77 -0.63 25.76 -29.65
C ARG A 77 0.39 26.90 -29.75
N GLU A 78 1.15 27.15 -28.69
CA GLU A 78 2.22 28.16 -28.67
C GLU A 78 3.29 27.85 -29.72
N VAL A 79 3.78 26.60 -29.76
CA VAL A 79 4.75 26.15 -30.76
C VAL A 79 4.18 26.28 -32.16
N CYS A 80 2.94 25.85 -32.40
CA CYS A 80 2.33 25.95 -33.73
C CYS A 80 2.09 27.39 -34.19
N GLN A 81 1.85 28.32 -33.27
CA GLN A 81 1.74 29.75 -33.57
C GLN A 81 3.07 30.34 -34.10
N THR A 82 4.21 29.74 -33.74
CA THR A 82 5.52 30.18 -34.28
C THR A 82 5.72 29.78 -35.74
N PHE A 83 5.05 28.72 -36.22
CA PHE A 83 5.17 28.21 -37.58
C PHE A 83 4.08 28.73 -38.51
N SER A 84 2.85 28.88 -37.99
CA SER A 84 1.71 29.41 -38.74
C SER A 84 1.05 30.51 -37.93
N ARG A 85 0.85 31.68 -38.55
CA ARG A 85 0.15 32.82 -37.91
C ARG A 85 -1.36 32.61 -37.79
N GLU A 86 -1.89 31.56 -38.42
CA GLU A 86 -3.32 31.24 -38.42
C GLU A 86 -3.75 30.39 -37.23
N HIS A 87 -4.97 30.63 -36.76
CA HIS A 87 -5.59 29.86 -35.69
C HIS A 87 -6.01 28.47 -36.16
N MET A 88 -5.13 27.49 -35.99
CA MET A 88 -5.45 26.09 -36.27
C MET A 88 -6.37 25.49 -35.20
N MET A 89 -7.39 24.76 -35.68
CA MET A 89 -8.29 23.98 -34.84
C MET A 89 -7.69 22.60 -34.59
N TRP A 90 -7.67 22.18 -33.33
CA TRP A 90 -7.03 20.93 -32.90
C TRP A 90 -8.08 19.90 -32.51
N GLN A 91 -7.97 18.70 -33.09
CA GLN A 91 -8.74 17.56 -32.64
C GLN A 91 -8.18 17.04 -31.31
N GLY A 92 -9.06 16.71 -30.36
CA GLY A 92 -8.65 16.22 -29.03
C GLY A 92 -7.78 14.96 -29.10
N TYR A 93 -8.09 14.04 -30.02
CA TYR A 93 -7.30 12.83 -30.26
C TYR A 93 -5.91 13.12 -30.84
N ALA A 94 -5.74 14.17 -31.64
CA ALA A 94 -4.44 14.55 -32.19
C ALA A 94 -3.50 15.05 -31.09
N LEU A 95 -4.01 15.84 -30.14
CA LEU A 95 -3.25 16.30 -28.98
C LEU A 95 -2.84 15.13 -28.07
N MET A 96 -3.72 14.14 -27.88
CA MET A 96 -3.41 12.92 -27.13
C MET A 96 -2.30 12.11 -27.81
N ALA A 97 -2.41 11.88 -29.12
CA ALA A 97 -1.41 11.14 -29.88
C ALA A 97 -0.03 11.81 -29.85
N LEU A 98 0.01 13.13 -30.00
CA LEU A 98 1.25 13.90 -29.89
C LEU A 98 1.89 13.75 -28.51
N GLN A 99 1.07 13.75 -27.47
CA GLN A 99 1.52 13.56 -26.09
C GLN A 99 2.09 12.16 -25.83
N GLU A 100 1.47 11.11 -26.40
CA GLU A 100 1.98 9.74 -26.31
C GLU A 100 3.34 9.59 -26.96
N VAL A 101 3.50 10.13 -28.17
CA VAL A 101 4.77 10.09 -28.91
C VAL A 101 5.86 10.86 -28.13
N GLY A 102 5.56 12.07 -27.67
CA GLY A 102 6.51 12.85 -26.87
C GLY A 102 6.94 12.13 -25.59
N SER A 103 6.00 11.51 -24.87
CA SER A 103 6.31 10.74 -23.67
C SER A 103 7.17 9.51 -24.00
N ARG A 104 6.89 8.81 -25.10
CA ARG A 104 7.67 7.65 -25.57
C ARG A 104 9.11 8.02 -25.93
N ILE A 105 9.35 9.21 -26.47
CA ILE A 105 10.69 9.67 -26.86
C ILE A 105 11.51 10.08 -25.64
N LEU A 106 10.88 10.67 -24.63
CA LEU A 106 11.59 11.16 -23.43
C LEU A 106 11.91 10.04 -22.43
N LEU A 107 11.05 9.02 -22.28
CA LEU A 107 11.23 7.94 -21.29
C LEU A 107 12.53 7.10 -21.46
N PRO A 108 12.99 6.76 -22.68
CA PRO A 108 14.26 6.06 -22.89
C PRO A 108 15.49 6.81 -22.38
N GLY A 109 15.47 8.15 -22.40
CA GLY A 109 16.58 8.98 -21.91
C GLY A 109 16.80 8.89 -20.39
N PHE A 110 15.82 8.40 -19.63
CA PHE A 110 15.94 8.14 -18.19
C PHE A 110 16.40 6.71 -17.86
N ARG A 111 16.67 5.90 -18.88
CA ARG A 111 16.96 4.46 -18.74
C ARG A 111 18.43 4.09 -18.88
N HIS A 112 19.32 5.08 -18.91
CA HIS A 112 20.77 4.91 -19.00
C HIS A 112 21.47 5.08 -17.66
#